data_AF-A0A6P6EKA3-F1
#
_entry.id   AF-A0A6P6EKA3-F1
#
_cell.length_a   1.000
_cell.length_b   1.000
_cell.length_c   1.000
_cell.angle_alpha   90.00
_cell.angle_beta   90.00
_cell.angle_gamma   90.00
#
_symmetry.space_group_name_H-M   'P 1'
#
loop_
_entity.id
_entity.type
_entity.pdbx_description
1 polymer ?
#
loop_
_entity_poly.entity_id
_entity_poly.type
_entity_poly.pdbx_seq_one_letter_code
_entity_poly.pdbx_strand_id
1 'polypeptide(L)'
;METTNRTETWYESLHAVLKALNATLHNNLLCRPGPQLGPEQVNQTEEQRASLPGRDDNSYMYILFVMFLFAITVGSLILGYTRSRKVDKRSDPYHVYIKNRVSMI
;
A
#
# COMPACT_ATOMS: atom_id res chain seq x y z
N MET A 1 -18.56 -16.09 75.34
CA MET A 1 -17.35 -15.71 74.59
C MET A 1 -17.66 -15.83 73.11
N GLU A 2 -18.16 -14.70 72.64
CA GLU A 2 -19.01 -14.44 71.49
C GLU A 2 -18.30 -14.49 70.14
N THR A 3 -18.89 -15.27 69.24
CA THR A 3 -19.27 -15.02 67.83
C THR A 3 -18.85 -13.70 67.13
N THR A 4 -17.58 -13.28 67.20
CA THR A 4 -17.05 -12.10 66.45
C THR A 4 -16.43 -12.47 65.09
N ASN A 5 -15.87 -13.68 64.96
CA ASN A 5 -15.19 -14.11 63.73
C ASN A 5 -16.14 -14.34 62.53
N ARG A 6 -17.45 -14.52 62.77
CA ARG A 6 -18.42 -14.82 61.72
C ARG A 6 -18.83 -13.59 60.91
N THR A 7 -18.81 -12.42 61.54
CA THR A 7 -19.14 -11.15 60.88
C THR A 7 -17.99 -10.64 60.04
N GLU A 8 -16.74 -10.85 60.47
CA GLU A 8 -15.54 -10.48 59.70
C GLU A 8 -15.41 -11.33 58.43
N THR A 9 -15.59 -12.65 58.56
CA THR A 9 -15.58 -13.56 57.39
C THR A 9 -16.72 -13.27 56.42
N TRP A 10 -17.89 -12.86 56.93
CA TRP A 10 -19.00 -12.42 56.09
C TRP A 10 -18.69 -11.08 55.39
N TYR A 11 -18.06 -10.14 56.09
CA TYR A 11 -17.64 -8.87 55.51
C TYR A 11 -16.59 -9.05 54.42
N GLU A 12 -15.60 -9.91 54.64
CA GLU A 12 -14.57 -10.25 53.64
C GLU A 12 -15.18 -10.91 52.40
N SER A 13 -16.15 -11.82 52.60
CA SER A 13 -16.89 -12.45 51.50
C SER A 13 -17.70 -11.42 50.70
N LEU A 14 -18.42 -10.53 51.40
CA LEU A 14 -19.18 -9.46 50.76
C LEU A 14 -18.25 -8.50 49.99
N HIS A 15 -17.11 -8.15 50.58
CA HIS A 15 -16.12 -7.26 49.96
C HIS A 15 -15.48 -7.91 48.73
N ALA A 16 -15.21 -9.22 48.75
CA ALA A 16 -14.76 -9.96 47.59
C ALA A 16 -15.79 -9.97 46.45
N VAL A 17 -17.08 -10.18 46.78
CA VAL A 17 -18.18 -10.13 45.80
C VAL A 17 -18.31 -8.73 45.20
N LEU A 18 -18.27 -7.68 46.01
CA LEU A 18 -18.33 -6.29 45.54
C LEU A 18 -17.13 -5.93 44.65
N LYS A 19 -15.93 -6.39 44.99
CA LYS A 19 -14.72 -6.17 44.19
C LYS A 19 -14.79 -6.89 42.84
N ALA A 20 -15.31 -8.12 42.81
CA ALA A 20 -15.53 -8.87 41.59
C ALA A 20 -16.60 -8.22 40.70
N LEU A 21 -17.68 -7.72 41.31
CA LEU A 21 -18.75 -7.01 40.60
C LEU A 21 -18.24 -5.69 40.00
N ASN A 22 -17.48 -4.91 40.77
CA ASN A 22 -16.88 -3.66 40.31
C ASN A 22 -15.91 -3.90 39.15
N ALA A 23 -15.05 -4.93 39.25
CA ALA A 23 -14.18 -5.33 38.15
C ALA A 23 -14.98 -5.75 36.90
N THR A 24 -16.08 -6.48 37.07
CA THR A 24 -16.92 -6.93 35.95
C THR A 24 -17.63 -5.76 35.26
N LEU A 25 -18.13 -4.79 36.02
CA LEU A 25 -18.75 -3.57 35.49
C LEU A 25 -17.73 -2.70 34.75
N HIS A 26 -16.55 -2.45 35.32
CA HIS A 26 -15.50 -1.69 34.65
C HIS A 26 -14.95 -2.39 33.41
N ASN A 27 -14.81 -3.72 33.42
CA ASN A 27 -14.39 -4.50 32.26
C ASN A 27 -15.45 -4.48 31.13
N ASN A 28 -16.74 -4.43 31.46
CA ASN A 28 -17.81 -4.23 30.47
C ASN A 28 -17.82 -2.79 29.92
N LEU A 29 -17.62 -1.79 30.79
CA LEU A 29 -17.65 -0.38 30.41
C LEU A 29 -16.46 0.04 29.55
N LEU A 30 -15.31 -0.64 29.72
CA LEU A 30 -14.14 -0.51 28.84
C LEU A 30 -14.35 -1.12 27.45
N CYS A 31 -15.56 -1.62 27.12
CA CYS A 31 -15.90 -2.25 25.84
C CYS A 31 -14.73 -3.10 25.33
N ARG A 32 -14.25 -4.03 26.17
CA ARG A 32 -13.24 -4.97 25.70
C ARG A 32 -13.90 -5.79 24.59
N PRO A 33 -13.40 -5.74 23.35
CA PRO A 33 -13.88 -6.65 22.32
C PRO A 33 -13.70 -8.05 22.91
N GLY A 34 -14.80 -8.78 23.08
CA GLY A 34 -14.70 -10.18 23.46
C GLY A 34 -13.83 -10.92 22.45
N PRO A 35 -13.30 -12.11 22.77
CA PRO A 35 -12.59 -12.97 21.82
C PRO A 35 -13.42 -13.45 20.61
N GLN A 36 -14.52 -12.77 20.27
CA GLN A 36 -15.43 -13.10 19.17
C GLN A 36 -15.51 -11.97 18.12
N LEU A 37 -14.40 -11.27 17.91
CA LEU A 37 -14.19 -10.49 16.70
C LEU A 37 -12.96 -11.06 15.98
N GLY A 38 -13.23 -12.01 15.08
CA GLY A 38 -12.27 -12.53 14.12
C GLY A 38 -11.99 -14.03 14.28
N PRO A 39 -11.96 -14.82 13.19
CA PRO A 39 -11.40 -16.15 13.24
C PRO A 39 -9.94 -16.04 13.69
N GLU A 40 -9.62 -16.70 14.81
CA GLU A 40 -8.31 -17.23 15.17
C GLU A 40 -7.14 -16.76 14.27
N GLN A 41 -6.63 -15.54 14.52
CA GLN A 41 -5.33 -15.10 14.00
C GLN A 41 -4.21 -15.63 14.92
N VAL A 42 -3.95 -16.94 14.86
CA VAL A 42 -2.69 -17.55 15.35
C VAL A 42 -1.58 -17.41 14.32
N ASN A 43 -1.82 -16.68 13.22
CA ASN A 43 -0.83 -16.40 12.20
C ASN A 43 -0.71 -14.88 12.04
N GLN A 44 0.08 -14.23 12.91
CA GLN A 44 0.71 -12.97 12.53
C GLN A 44 1.75 -13.29 11.43
N THR A 45 1.25 -13.59 10.24
CA THR A 45 2.04 -13.60 9.02
C THR A 45 2.30 -12.14 8.71
N GLU A 46 3.58 -11.79 8.78
CA GLU A 46 4.20 -10.55 8.33
C GLU A 46 3.35 -9.82 7.30
N GLU A 47 3.13 -8.52 7.52
CA GLU A 47 2.68 -7.55 6.52
C GLU A 47 3.24 -7.94 5.15
N GLN A 48 2.40 -8.65 4.38
CA GLN A 48 2.77 -9.16 3.08
C GLN A 48 2.83 -7.94 2.20
N ARG A 49 4.07 -7.39 2.07
CA ARG A 49 4.45 -6.32 1.16
C ARG A 49 3.52 -6.37 -0.04
N ALA A 50 2.76 -5.30 -0.24
CA ALA A 50 1.78 -5.17 -1.32
C ALA A 50 2.27 -5.93 -2.55
N SER A 51 1.75 -7.13 -2.73
CA SER A 51 2.18 -8.00 -3.82
C SER A 51 1.61 -7.35 -5.06
N LEU A 52 2.47 -6.64 -5.80
CA LEU A 52 2.10 -6.07 -7.09
C LEU A 52 1.40 -7.17 -7.89
N PRO A 53 0.21 -6.89 -8.43
CA PRO A 53 -0.59 -7.91 -9.11
C PRO A 53 0.28 -8.53 -10.21
N GLY A 54 0.50 -9.84 -10.07
CA GLY A 54 1.25 -10.62 -11.04
C GLY A 54 0.53 -10.59 -12.39
N ARG A 55 1.30 -10.71 -13.47
CA ARG A 55 0.83 -10.68 -14.85
C ARG A 55 -0.27 -11.73 -15.06
N ASP A 56 -1.52 -11.29 -15.11
CA ASP A 56 -2.71 -12.10 -15.36
C ASP A 56 -2.98 -12.27 -16.87
N ASP A 57 -3.80 -13.25 -17.27
CA ASP A 57 -4.09 -13.52 -18.68
C ASP A 57 -4.82 -12.37 -19.39
N ASN A 58 -5.53 -11.50 -18.67
CA ASN A 58 -6.17 -10.31 -19.23
C ASN A 58 -5.12 -9.19 -19.47
N SER A 59 -4.11 -9.12 -18.61
CA SER A 59 -2.97 -8.21 -18.76
C SER A 59 -2.11 -8.56 -19.97
N TYR A 60 -2.15 -9.81 -20.45
CA TYR A 60 -1.48 -10.21 -21.69
C TYR A 60 -1.98 -9.43 -22.90
N MET A 61 -3.30 -9.28 -23.05
CA MET A 61 -3.88 -8.48 -24.14
C MET A 61 -3.47 -7.01 -24.06
N TYR A 62 -3.41 -6.46 -22.84
CA TYR A 62 -2.92 -5.11 -22.61
C TYR A 62 -1.43 -4.98 -22.98
N ILE A 63 -0.59 -5.94 -22.60
CA ILE A 63 0.84 -5.95 -22.92
C ILE A 63 1.06 -6.03 -24.44
N LEU A 64 0.30 -6.85 -25.16
CA LEU A 64 0.34 -6.90 -26.63
C LEU A 64 -0.07 -5.55 -27.25
N PHE A 65 -1.09 -4.90 -26.70
CA PHE A 65 -1.51 -3.58 -27.17
C PHE A 65 -0.44 -2.51 -26.88
N VAL A 66 0.21 -2.56 -25.72
CA VAL A 66 1.34 -1.68 -25.37
C VAL A 66 2.51 -1.89 -26.33
N MET A 67 2.80 -3.13 -26.75
CA MET A 67 3.82 -3.40 -27.76
C MET A 67 3.51 -2.72 -29.11
N PHE A 68 2.23 -2.71 -29.51
CA PHE A 68 1.79 -1.97 -30.70
C PHE A 68 1.88 -0.45 -30.51
N LEU A 69 1.42 0.07 -29.37
CA LEU A 69 1.56 1.48 -29.03
C LEU A 69 3.03 1.91 -29.00
N PHE A 70 3.94 1.05 -28.56
CA PHE A 70 5.37 1.31 -28.56
C PHE A 70 5.89 1.54 -29.98
N ALA A 71 5.52 0.70 -30.96
CA ALA A 71 5.89 0.89 -32.36
C ALA A 71 5.38 2.23 -32.91
N ILE A 72 4.12 2.58 -32.63
CA ILE A 72 3.55 3.89 -33.00
C ILE A 72 4.30 5.02 -32.30
N THR A 73 4.68 4.84 -31.04
CA THR A 73 5.39 5.85 -30.25
C THR A 73 6.77 6.14 -30.84
N VAL A 74 7.52 5.11 -31.24
CA VAL A 74 8.82 5.28 -31.92
C VAL A 74 8.64 5.99 -33.26
N GLY A 75 7.64 5.60 -34.06
CA GLY A 75 7.31 6.29 -35.31
C GLY A 75 6.93 7.76 -35.09
N SER A 76 6.12 8.02 -34.07
CA SER A 76 5.69 9.36 -33.67
C SER A 76 6.83 10.20 -33.12
N LEU A 77 7.83 9.60 -32.48
CA LEU A 77 9.03 10.28 -32.01
C LEU A 77 9.90 10.77 -33.18
N ILE A 78 10.10 9.92 -34.19
CA ILE A 78 10.82 10.30 -35.42
C ILE A 78 10.04 11.38 -36.18
N LEU A 79 8.71 11.21 -36.31
CA LEU A 79 7.87 12.23 -36.92
C LEU A 79 7.85 13.53 -36.09
N GLY A 80 7.90 13.42 -34.78
CA GLY A 80 8.03 14.56 -33.86
C GLY A 80 9.36 15.28 -34.08
N TYR A 81 10.46 14.57 -34.26
CA TYR A 81 11.77 15.16 -34.55
C TYR A 81 11.82 15.86 -35.91
N THR A 82 11.15 15.29 -36.92
CA THR A 82 11.18 15.82 -38.30
C THR A 82 10.15 16.90 -38.56
N ARG A 83 8.96 16.81 -37.94
CA ARG A 83 7.82 17.71 -38.19
C ARG A 83 7.52 18.64 -37.02
N SER A 84 7.68 18.17 -35.76
CA SER A 84 7.32 18.95 -34.57
C SER A 84 8.48 19.78 -34.02
N ARG A 85 9.72 19.31 -34.15
CA ARG A 85 10.91 20.02 -33.64
C ARG A 85 11.33 21.11 -34.62
N LYS A 86 10.76 22.30 -34.45
CA LYS A 86 11.19 23.52 -35.13
C LYS A 86 12.45 24.08 -34.45
N VAL A 87 13.60 23.47 -34.74
CA VAL A 87 14.90 24.03 -34.39
C VAL A 87 15.43 24.77 -35.62
N ASP A 88 15.72 26.05 -35.45
CA ASP A 88 16.37 26.84 -36.50
C ASP A 88 17.70 26.18 -36.88
N LYS A 89 17.82 25.82 -38.15
CA LYS A 89 19.02 25.16 -38.66
C LYS A 89 20.17 26.17 -38.64
N ARG A 90 21.26 25.84 -37.97
CA ARG A 90 22.45 26.72 -37.81
C ARG A 90 23.17 27.00 -39.14
N SER A 91 22.98 26.14 -40.14
CA SER A 91 23.51 26.30 -41.50
C SER A 91 22.61 25.59 -42.52
N ASP A 92 22.64 26.05 -43.77
CA ASP A 92 21.98 25.38 -44.89
C ASP A 92 22.48 23.92 -45.06
N PRO A 93 21.60 22.95 -45.39
CA PRO A 93 21.96 21.53 -45.48
C PRO A 93 23.13 21.22 -46.41
N TYR A 94 23.29 21.97 -47.50
CA TYR A 94 24.36 21.75 -48.47
C TYR A 94 25.67 22.42 -48.05
N HIS A 95 25.57 23.52 -47.30
CA HIS A 95 26.74 24.24 -46.79
C HIS A 95 27.54 23.43 -45.75
N VAL A 96 26.93 22.43 -45.11
CA VAL A 96 27.64 21.54 -44.15
C VAL A 96 28.72 20.70 -44.86
N TYR A 97 28.46 20.22 -46.07
CA TYR A 97 29.39 19.37 -46.82
C TYR A 97 30.47 20.14 -47.58
N ILE A 98 30.23 21.41 -47.87
CA ILE A 98 31.18 22.27 -48.60
C ILE A 98 32.29 22.78 -47.68
N LYS A 99 32.04 22.85 -46.36
CA LYS A 99 33.01 23.40 -45.43
C LYS A 99 33.92 22.30 -44.88
N ASN A 100 35.24 22.47 -45.05
CA ASN A 100 36.29 21.59 -44.53
C ASN A 100 36.46 21.71 -42.99
N ARG A 101 35.35 21.58 -42.25
CA ARG A 101 35.30 21.47 -40.78
C ARG A 101 34.39 20.30 -40.43
N VAL A 102 34.65 19.62 -39.32
CA VAL A 102 33.88 18.45 -38.85
C VAL A 102 32.38 18.71 -38.97
N SER A 103 31.69 17.86 -39.75
CA SER A 103 30.25 17.95 -39.96
C SER A 103 29.54 17.74 -38.63
N MET A 104 28.92 18.80 -38.10
CA MET A 104 28.08 18.75 -36.91
C MET A 104 26.63 18.69 -37.36
N ILE A 105 25.98 17.54 -37.14
CA ILE A 105 24.53 17.31 -37.35
C ILE A 105 23.73 17.86 -36.16
#